data_AF-A0A534FRJ2-F1
#
_entry.id   AF-A0A534FRJ2-F1
#
_cell.length_a   1.000
_cell.length_b   1.000
_cell.length_c   1.000
_cell.angle_alpha   90.00
_cell.angle_beta   90.00
_cell.angle_gamma   90.00
#
_symmetry.space_group_name_H-M   'P 1'
#
loop_
_entity.id
_entity.type
_entity.pdbx_description
1 polymer ?
#
loop_
_entity_poly.entity_id
_entity_poly.type
_entity_poly.pdbx_seq_one_letter_code
_entity_poly.pdbx_strand_id
1 'polypeptide(L)' 'DLPLDGHGRVLLPPELREFAKLGRHGMLIGQGNRFELWDEARWNERRDLWLNTETASSDLPSELESLSL' A
#
# COMPACT_ATOMS: atom_id res chain seq x y z
N ASP A 1 9.95 10.42 14.99
CA ASP A 1 10.58 10.05 13.72
C ASP A 1 11.23 8.67 13.80
N LEU A 2 11.27 7.96 12.68
CA LEU A 2 11.83 6.61 12.53
C LEU A 2 13.10 6.72 11.67
N PRO A 3 14.30 6.74 12.27
CA PRO A 3 15.54 6.91 11.52
C PRO A 3 15.81 5.70 10.63
N LEU A 4 16.34 5.98 9.44
CA LEU A 4 16.83 4.98 8.51
C LEU A 4 18.29 4.67 8.85
N ASP A 5 18.66 3.40 8.89
CA ASP A 5 20.07 3.03 9.02
C ASP A 5 20.83 3.17 7.68
N GLY A 6 22.16 3.01 7.72
CA GLY A 6 23.02 3.13 6.54
C GLY A 6 22.77 2.08 5.44
N HIS A 7 21.92 1.08 5.70
CA HIS A 7 21.51 0.06 4.74
C HIS A 7 20.07 0.27 4.25
N GLY A 8 19.44 1.39 4.59
CA GLY A 8 18.08 1.68 4.16
C GLY A 8 17.01 0.94 4.95
N ARG A 9 17.31 0.47 6.18
CA ARG A 9 16.35 -0.27 7.02
C ARG A 9 15.75 0.64 8.09
N VAL A 10 14.47 0.41 8.39
CA VAL A 10 13.75 1.05 9.49
C VAL A 10 13.39 0.01 10.53
N LEU A 11 13.61 0.31 11.81
CA LEU A 11 13.14 -0.53 12.90
C LEU A 11 11.67 -0.22 13.21
N LEU A 12 10.74 -1.03 12.73
CA LEU A 12 9.32 -0.83 13.01
C LEU A 12 8.97 -1.14 14.48
N PRO A 13 8.39 -0.19 15.24
CA PRO A 13 7.91 -0.43 16.60
C PRO A 13 6.88 -1.56 16.65
N PRO A 14 6.88 -2.40 17.72
CA PRO A 14 5.94 -3.52 17.85
C PRO A 14 4.48 -3.11 17.69
N GLU A 15 4.09 -1.96 18.23
CA GLU A 15 2.72 -1.45 18.22
C GLU A 15 2.23 -1.16 16.79
N LEU A 16 3.13 -0.63 15.94
CA LEU A 16 2.82 -0.41 14.52
C LEU A 16 2.77 -1.72 13.73
N ARG A 17 3.61 -2.70 14.10
CA ARG A 17 3.58 -4.05 13.52
C ARG A 17 2.26 -4.75 13.83
N GLU A 18 1.79 -4.64 15.07
CA GLU A 18 0.50 -5.19 15.52
C GLU A 18 -0.68 -4.49 14.86
N PHE A 19 -0.65 -3.15 14.79
CA PHE A 19 -1.68 -2.36 14.11
C PHE A 19 -1.85 -2.78 12.65
N ALA A 20 -0.73 -2.89 11.92
CA ALA A 20 -0.73 -3.32 10.52
C ALA A 20 -0.99 -4.82 10.35
N LYS A 21 -0.92 -5.60 11.45
CA LYS A 21 -0.97 -7.07 11.48
C LYS A 21 0.06 -7.70 10.53
N LEU A 22 1.26 -7.14 10.53
CA LEU A 22 2.36 -7.60 9.69
C LEU A 22 2.88 -8.96 10.17
N GLY A 23 2.76 -9.97 9.31
CA GLY A 23 3.35 -11.28 9.52
C GLY A 23 4.79 -11.38 9.02
N ARG A 24 5.13 -12.56 8.48
CA ARG A 24 6.45 -12.84 7.88
C ARG A 24 6.66 -12.11 6.55
N HIS A 25 5.59 -11.96 5.77
CA HIS A 25 5.62 -11.38 4.44
C HIS A 25 4.89 -10.04 4.47
N GLY A 26 5.56 -9.00 3.99
CA GLY A 26 5.01 -7.66 3.89
C GLY A 26 5.30 -7.06 2.53
N MET A 27 4.45 -6.12 2.12
CA MET A 27 4.54 -5.43 0.85
C MET A 27 4.72 -3.92 1.09
N LEU A 28 5.59 -3.32 0.27
CA LEU A 28 5.76 -1.88 0.22
C LEU A 28 5.09 -1.35 -1.05
N ILE A 29 4.07 -0.51 -0.88
CA ILE A 29 3.30 0.05 -1.99
C ILE A 29 3.57 1.55 -2.07
N GLY A 30 4.01 2.04 -3.22
CA GLY A 30 4.17 3.48 -3.46
C GLY A 30 2.82 4.15 -3.72
N GLN A 31 2.55 5.27 -3.06
CA GLN A 31 1.33 6.06 -3.22
C GLN A 31 1.71 7.55 -3.27
N GLY A 32 2.00 8.05 -4.46
CA GLY A 32 2.44 9.43 -4.65
C GLY A 32 3.74 9.75 -3.90
N ASN A 33 3.65 10.64 -2.90
CA ASN A 33 4.79 11.09 -2.09
C ASN A 33 5.00 10.27 -0.80
N ARG A 34 4.27 9.18 -0.61
CA ARG A 34 4.42 8.27 0.52
C ARG A 34 4.46 6.83 0.05
N PHE A 35 4.83 5.94 0.96
CA PHE A 35 4.63 4.51 0.79
C PHE A 35 3.75 3.97 1.90
N GLU A 36 3.08 2.87 1.61
CA GLU A 36 2.29 2.13 2.57
C GLU A 36 2.93 0.76 2.80
N LEU A 37 2.91 0.32 4.06
CA LEU A 37 3.40 -0.99 4.46
C LEU A 37 2.22 -1.88 4.79
N TRP A 38 2.08 -2.97 4.05
CA TRP A 38 0.94 -3.88 4.15
C TRP A 38 1.39 -5.30 4.49
N ASP A 39 0.55 -6.04 5.22
CA ASP A 39 0.63 -7.50 5.23
C ASP A 39 0.24 -8.03 3.84
N GLU A 40 1.02 -8.96 3.31
CA GLU A 40 0.88 -9.44 1.92
C GLU A 40 -0.49 -10.07 1.66
N ALA A 41 -0.98 -10.91 2.58
CA ALA A 41 -2.26 -11.60 2.39
C ALA A 41 -3.43 -10.60 2.38
N ARG A 42 -3.39 -9.63 3.30
CA ARG A 42 -4.41 -8.58 3.41
C ARG A 42 -4.42 -7.64 2.22
N TRP A 43 -3.25 -7.32 1.68
CA TRP A 43 -3.15 -6.55 0.46
C TRP A 43 -3.79 -7.29 -0.72
N ASN A 44 -3.46 -8.57 -0.91
CA ASN A 44 -4.01 -9.37 -2.00
C ASN A 44 -5.54 -9.48 -1.91
N GLU A 45 -6.08 -9.77 -0.72
CA GLU A 45 -7.53 -9.80 -0.49
C GLU A 45 -8.20 -8.47 -0.87
N ARG A 46 -7.64 -7.34 -0.42
CA ARG A 46 -8.19 -6.01 -0.71
C ARG A 46 -8.10 -5.67 -2.20
N ARG A 47 -6.96 -5.96 -2.82
CA ARG A 47 -6.73 -5.75 -4.25
C ARG A 47 -7.72 -6.55 -5.08
N ASP A 48 -7.90 -7.83 -4.77
CA ASP A 48 -8.83 -8.69 -5.48
C ASP A 48 -10.27 -8.20 -5.31
N LEU A 49 -10.65 -7.75 -4.10
CA LEU A 49 -11.95 -7.10 -3.88
C LEU A 49 -12.14 -5.87 -4.78
N TRP A 50 -11.14 -4.99 -4.88
CA TRP A 50 -11.21 -3.81 -5.73
C TRP A 50 -11.34 -4.17 -7.21
N LEU A 51 -10.48 -5.07 -7.71
CA LEU A 51 -10.51 -5.51 -9.10
C LEU A 51 -11.86 -6.16 -9.47
N ASN A 52 -12.43 -6.95 -8.55
CA ASN A 52 -13.72 -7.59 -8.77
C ASN A 52 -14.89 -6.57 -8.70
N THR A 53 -14.75 -5.51 -7.88
CA THR A 53 -15.75 -4.44 -7.74
C THR A 53 -15.71 -3.45 -8.92
N GLU A 54 -14.52 -3.16 -9.47
CA GLU A 54 -14.32 -2.24 -10.60
C GLU A 54 -14.83 -2.77 -11.95
N THR A 55 -15.26 -4.03 -12.02
CA THR A 55 -16.06 -4.52 -13.16
C THR A 55 -17.38 -3.74 -13.35
N ALA A 56 -17.77 -2.87 -12.39
CA ALA A 56 -18.99 -2.07 -12.41
C ALA A 56 -18.82 -0.56 -12.70
N SER A 57 -17.60 -0.04 -12.91
CA SER A 57 -17.41 1.38 -13.26
C SER A 57 -16.31 1.57 -14.29
N SER A 58 -16.70 1.43 -15.56
CA SER A 58 -15.87 1.76 -16.73
C SER A 58 -15.70 3.27 -16.97
N ASP A 59 -16.27 4.13 -16.13
CA ASP A 59 -16.20 5.58 -16.29
C ASP A 59 -15.08 6.12 -15.41
N LEU A 60 -13.86 6.09 -15.94
CA LEU A 60 -12.78 6.93 -15.43
C LEU A 60 -13.24 8.40 -15.57
N PRO A 61 -13.25 9.21 -14.49
CA PRO A 61 -13.56 10.63 -14.59
C PRO A 61 -12.63 11.29 -15.61
N SER A 62 -13.17 12.11 -16.50
CA SER A 62 -12.41 12.78 -17.57
C SER A 62 -11.28 13.66 -17.03
N GLU A 63 -11.35 14.07 -15.76
CA GLU A 63 -10.29 14.77 -15.05
C GLU A 63 -9.01 13.92 -14.89
N LEU A 64 -9.15 12.59 -14.79
CA LEU A 64 -8.00 11.68 -14.66
C LEU A 64 -7.28 11.45 -15.99
N GLU A 65 -7.93 11.68 -17.14
CA GLU A 65 -7.25 11.63 -18.44
C GLU A 65 -6.20 12.73 -18.60
N SER A 66 -6.35 13.82 -17.85
CA SER A 66 -5.41 14.95 -17.87
C SER A 66 -4.15 14.76 -17.02
N LEU A 67 -4.11 13.71 -16.18
CA LEU A 67 -2.95 13.38 -15.35
C LEU A 67 -1.93 12.57 -16.16
N SER A 68 -1.17 13.26 -17.02
CA SER A 68 0.11 12.74 -17.50
C SER A 68 1.19 13.04 -16.44
N LEU A 69 1.97 12.02 -16.08
CA LEU A 69 3.26 12.19 -15.41
C LEU A 69 4.26 12.92 -16.32
#